data_AF-A0A0U2NZ83-F1
#
_entry.id   AF-A0A0U2NZ83-F1
#
_cell.length_a   1.000
_cell.length_b   1.000
_cell.length_c   1.000
_cell.angle_alpha   90.00
_cell.angle_beta   90.00
_cell.angle_gamma   90.00
#
_symmetry.space_group_name_H-M   'P 1'
#
loop_
_entity.id
_entity.type
_entity.pdbx_description
1 polymer ?
#
loop_
_entity_poly.entity_id
_entity_poly.type
_entity_poly.pdbx_seq_one_letter_code
_entity_poly.pdbx_strand_id
1 'polypeptide(L)' 'MSLHLGLFRSVVLSALYSFALLLPSLATAEDKMRTYFGTYTGGGSEGIYVGELDLKSGELKLI' A
#
# COMPACT_ATOMS: atom_id res chain seq x y z
N MET A 1 -26.61 34.02 -20.23
CA MET A 1 -25.83 33.80 -18.99
C MET A 1 -25.74 32.32 -18.56
N SER A 2 -26.51 31.37 -19.13
CA SER A 2 -26.46 29.94 -18.74
C SER A 2 -25.37 29.10 -19.43
N LEU A 3 -24.91 29.47 -20.63
CA LEU A 3 -23.96 28.65 -21.40
C LEU A 3 -22.55 28.61 -20.79
N HIS A 4 -22.05 29.77 -20.33
CA HIS A 4 -20.72 29.90 -19.71
C HIS A 4 -20.61 29.13 -18.39
N LEU A 5 -21.71 29.05 -17.62
CA LEU A 5 -21.77 28.36 -16.35
C LEU A 5 -21.72 26.83 -16.52
N GLY A 6 -22.36 26.29 -17.56
CA GLY A 6 -22.30 24.87 -17.91
C GLY A 6 -20.92 24.44 -18.40
N LEU A 7 -20.27 25.29 -19.20
CA LEU A 7 -18.91 25.05 -19.70
C LEU A 7 -17.88 25.03 -18.55
N PHE A 8 -17.99 25.99 -17.64
CA PHE A 8 -17.16 26.06 -16.45
C PHE A 8 -17.31 24.80 -15.57
N ARG A 9 -18.56 24.38 -15.31
CA ARG A 9 -18.84 23.16 -14.55
C ARG A 9 -18.25 21.90 -15.21
N SER A 10 -18.36 21.79 -16.54
CA SER A 10 -17.81 20.65 -17.27
C SER A 10 -16.29 20.58 -17.16
N VAL A 11 -15.60 21.72 -17.28
CA VAL A 11 -14.14 21.78 -17.17
C VAL A 11 -13.69 21.40 -15.75
N VAL A 12 -14.38 21.90 -14.73
CA VAL A 12 -14.07 21.59 -13.33
C VAL A 12 -14.28 20.10 -13.03
N LEU A 13 -15.38 19.50 -13.50
CA LEU A 13 -15.63 18.06 -13.34
C LEU A 13 -14.58 17.21 -14.05
N SER A 14 -14.20 17.56 -15.28
CA SER A 14 -13.16 16.84 -16.01
C SER A 14 -11.80 16.93 -15.33
N ALA A 15 -11.44 18.10 -14.77
CA ALA A 15 -10.21 18.27 -14.01
C ALA A 15 -10.20 17.42 -12.73
N LEU A 16 -11.31 17.39 -11.99
CA LEU A 16 -11.49 16.54 -10.81
C LEU A 16 -11.38 15.05 -11.15
N TYR A 17 -11.96 14.62 -12.26
CA TYR A 17 -11.92 13.23 -12.69
C TYR A 17 -10.50 12.81 -13.09
N SER A 18 -9.79 13.66 -13.84
CA SER A 18 -8.38 13.43 -14.19
C SER A 18 -7.48 13.39 -12.95
N PHE A 19 -7.75 14.22 -11.94
CA PHE A 19 -7.01 14.20 -10.68
C PHE A 19 -7.30 12.93 -9.86
N ALA A 20 -8.56 12.48 -9.83
CA ALA A 20 -8.97 11.25 -9.14
C ALA A 20 -8.22 10.01 -9.68
N LEU A 21 -7.94 9.97 -10.98
CA LEU A 21 -7.21 8.87 -11.63
C LEU A 21 -5.71 8.84 -11.32
N LEU A 22 -5.13 9.92 -10.77
CA LEU A 22 -3.71 9.99 -10.42
C LEU A 22 -3.42 9.52 -8.99
N LEU A 23 -4.42 9.46 -8.11
CA LEU A 23 -4.27 9.02 -6.72
C LEU A 23 -3.83 7.54 -6.54
N PRO A 24 -4.25 6.56 -7.35
CA PRO A 24 -3.84 5.16 -7.16
C PRO A 24 -2.34 4.94 -7.36
N SER A 25 -1.66 5.80 -8.13
CA SER A 25 -0.21 5.73 -8.34
C SER A 25 0.60 6.13 -7.09
N LEU A 26 -0.04 6.73 -6.09
CA LEU A 26 0.59 7.11 -4.82
C LEU A 26 0.41 6.05 -3.73
N ALA A 27 -0.27 4.93 -4.02
CA ALA A 27 -0.21 3.75 -3.18
C ALA A 27 1.23 3.19 -3.26
N THR A 28 2.10 3.70 -2.39
CA THR A 28 3.46 3.22 -2.23
C THR A 28 3.39 1.73 -1.89
N ALA A 29 4.05 0.90 -2.68
CA ALA A 29 4.25 -0.50 -2.32
C ALA A 29 4.89 -0.55 -0.91
N GLU A 30 4.30 -1.31 0.00
CA GLU A 30 4.83 -1.44 1.36
C GLU A 30 6.18 -2.16 1.29
N ASP A 31 7.24 -1.50 1.75
CA ASP A 31 8.61 -2.03 1.63
C ASP A 31 8.92 -3.14 2.63
N LYS A 32 7.99 -3.44 3.53
CA LYS A 32 8.18 -4.36 4.65
C LYS A 32 7.01 -5.31 4.74
N MET A 33 7.30 -6.57 5.04
CA MET A 33 6.30 -7.62 5.18
C MET A 33 6.45 -8.31 6.51
N ARG A 34 5.38 -8.36 7.31
CA ARG A 34 5.33 -9.18 8.52
C ARG A 34 5.25 -10.66 8.13
N THR A 35 6.17 -11.45 8.65
CA THR A 35 6.31 -12.88 8.38
C THR A 35 6.13 -13.68 9.67
N TYR A 36 5.48 -14.84 9.57
CA TYR A 36 5.26 -15.75 10.68
C TYR A 36 5.92 -17.09 10.38
N PHE A 37 6.74 -17.58 11.31
CA PHE A 37 7.45 -18.84 11.18
C PHE A 37 6.88 -19.84 12.19
N GLY A 38 6.11 -20.81 11.71
CA GLY A 38 5.68 -21.95 12.50
C GLY A 38 6.79 -22.99 12.62
N THR A 39 6.95 -23.59 13.80
CA THR A 39 7.98 -24.61 14.06
C THR A 39 7.40 -25.83 14.77
N TYR A 40 8.16 -26.91 14.78
CA TYR A 40 7.89 -28.06 15.64
C TYR A 40 8.55 -27.87 17.00
N THR A 41 7.77 -28.00 18.08
CA THR A 41 8.21 -27.75 19.47
C THR A 41 8.84 -28.98 20.16
N GLY A 42 9.11 -30.05 19.42
CA GLY A 42 9.75 -31.26 19.98
C GLY A 42 11.23 -31.10 20.34
N GLY A 43 11.82 -29.94 20.05
CA GLY A 43 13.20 -29.58 20.37
C GLY A 43 13.28 -28.22 21.06
N GLY A 44 14.36 -27.47 20.86
CA GLY A 44 14.57 -26.15 21.50
C GLY A 44 13.74 -24.99 20.94
N SER A 45 12.61 -25.26 20.28
CA SER A 45 11.79 -24.23 19.66
C SER A 45 10.55 -23.93 20.49
N GLU A 46 10.26 -22.65 20.68
CA GLU A 46 9.17 -22.17 21.55
C GLU A 46 7.84 -21.99 20.79
N GLY A 47 7.79 -22.30 19.49
CA GLY A 47 6.57 -22.25 18.68
C GLY A 47 6.67 -21.26 17.52
N ILE A 48 5.84 -20.23 17.52
CA ILE A 48 5.73 -19.30 16.39
C ILE A 48 6.65 -18.11 16.62
N TYR A 49 7.49 -17.81 15.62
CA TYR A 49 8.32 -16.60 15.61
C TYR A 49 7.74 -15.59 14.63
N VAL A 50 7.88 -14.30 14.96
CA VAL A 50 7.45 -13.20 14.10
C VAL A 50 8.70 -12.49 13.59
N GLY A 51 8.67 -12.11 12.32
CA GLY A 51 9.74 -11.35 11.69
C GLY A 51 9.20 -10.24 10.80
N GLU A 52 10.05 -9.27 10.51
CA GLU A 52 9.86 -8.25 9.50
C GLU A 52 10.85 -8.52 8.37
N LEU A 53 10.34 -8.76 7.16
CA LEU A 53 11.13 -8.90 5.94
C LEU A 53 11.14 -7.56 5.22
N ASP A 54 12.31 -6.98 5.01
CA ASP A 54 12.48 -5.86 4.08
C ASP A 54 12.47 -6.41 2.65
N LEU A 55 11.50 -5.97 1.84
CA LEU A 55 11.30 -6.45 0.47
C LEU A 55 12.30 -5.86 -0.53
N LYS A 56 13.04 -4.80 -0.15
CA LYS A 56 14.06 -4.17 -0.98
C LYS A 56 15.42 -4.82 -0.78
N SER A 57 15.83 -5.04 0.47
CA SER A 57 17.13 -5.63 0.81
C SER A 57 17.07 -7.15 0.93
N GLY A 58 15.89 -7.72 1.20
CA GLY A 58 15.73 -9.13 1.54
C GLY A 58 16.14 -9.46 2.98
N GLU A 59 16.47 -8.46 3.80
CA GLU A 59 16.86 -8.67 5.20
C GLU A 59 15.67 -9.07 6.06
N LEU A 60 15.86 -10.10 6.90
CA LEU A 60 14.88 -10.58 7.85
C LEU A 60 15.32 -10.22 9.28
N LYS A 61 14.44 -9.54 10.01
CA LYS A 61 14.62 -9.22 11.43
C LYS A 61 13.52 -9.87 12.26
N LEU A 62 13.90 -10.73 13.21
CA LEU A 62 12.95 -11.28 14.20
C LEU A 62 12.51 -10.19 15.19
N ILE A 63 11.23 -10.22 15.57
CA ILE A 63 10.58 -9.24 16.46
C ILE A 63 9.94 -9.94 17.65
#